data_AF-A0A183NM91-F1
#
_entry.id   AF-A0A183NM91-F1
#
_cell.length_a   1.000
_cell.length_b   1.000
_cell.length_c   1.000
_cell.angle_alpha   90.00
_cell.angle_beta   90.00
_cell.angle_gamma   90.00
#
_symmetry.space_group_name_H-M   'P 1'
#
loop_
_entity.id
_entity.type
_entity.pdbx_description
1 polymer ?
#
loop_
_entity_poly.entity_id
_entity_poly.type
_entity_poly.pdbx_seq_one_letter_code
_entity_poly.pdbx_strand_id
1 'polypeptide(L)'
;MALSVVKGKLERVLDKNPQDLVRGIRKHGVDEAKYIGQCLDEIKNELKDSSFSVKANAISKLLYIQMLGYDTSWAVFNIVEVMSSQKFTFKRIGYLAASQSFHSGTDVLMLATNLIRKDLMSCNLYDAGIALSGVACFINPDLATDLYSDILSLVSPNIRTICSLVV
;
A
#
# COMPACT_ATOMS: atom_id res chain seq x y z
N MET A 1 -30.35 6.52 11.74
CA MET A 1 -30.42 6.53 10.26
C MET A 1 -29.10 6.82 9.55
N ALA A 2 -28.14 7.57 10.13
CA ALA A 2 -26.84 7.79 9.48
C ALA A 2 -25.90 6.56 9.49
N LEU A 3 -25.92 5.75 10.56
CA LEU A 3 -25.02 4.59 10.71
C LEU A 3 -25.26 3.47 9.69
N SER A 4 -26.50 3.23 9.26
CA SER A 4 -26.83 2.23 8.24
C SER A 4 -26.40 2.64 6.83
N VAL A 5 -26.34 3.94 6.54
CA VAL A 5 -25.80 4.47 5.28
C VAL A 5 -24.28 4.36 5.23
N VAL A 6 -23.59 4.60 6.35
CA VAL A 6 -22.13 4.39 6.45
C VAL A 6 -21.79 2.91 6.35
N LYS A 7 -22.60 2.02 6.96
CA LYS A 7 -22.44 0.57 6.84
C LYS A 7 -22.63 0.11 5.38
N GLY A 8 -23.68 0.58 4.70
CA GLY A 8 -23.92 0.27 3.28
C GLY A 8 -22.88 0.87 2.32
N LYS A 9 -22.28 2.02 2.64
CA LYS A 9 -21.19 2.62 1.85
C LYS A 9 -19.86 1.92 2.11
N LEU A 10 -19.61 1.47 3.34
CA LEU A 10 -18.46 0.65 3.72
C LEU A 10 -18.58 -0.76 3.10
N GLU A 11 -19.77 -1.36 3.12
CA GLU A 11 -20.08 -2.62 2.45
C GLU A 11 -19.94 -2.49 0.94
N ARG A 12 -20.42 -1.43 0.26
CA ARG A 12 -20.16 -1.22 -1.19
C ARG A 12 -18.69 -1.02 -1.56
N VAL A 13 -17.89 -0.44 -0.68
CA VAL A 13 -16.44 -0.27 -0.89
C VAL A 13 -15.71 -1.61 -0.73
N LEU A 14 -16.24 -2.50 0.12
CA LEU A 14 -15.78 -3.88 0.31
C LEU A 14 -16.33 -4.86 -0.75
N ASP A 15 -17.45 -4.54 -1.40
CA ASP A 15 -18.19 -5.44 -2.30
C ASP A 15 -17.47 -5.72 -3.64
N LYS A 16 -16.54 -4.87 -4.07
CA LYS A 16 -15.60 -5.19 -5.16
C LYS A 16 -14.30 -5.77 -4.59
N ASN A 17 -14.43 -6.79 -3.76
CA ASN A 17 -13.32 -7.45 -3.08
C ASN A 17 -12.36 -8.06 -4.14
N PRO A 18 -11.03 -8.05 -3.96
CA PRO A 18 -10.08 -8.78 -4.82
C PRO A 18 -10.44 -10.26 -5.03
N GLN A 19 -11.29 -10.84 -4.18
CA GLN A 19 -11.82 -12.19 -4.35
C GLN A 19 -12.72 -12.36 -5.57
N ASP A 20 -13.45 -11.32 -6.00
CA ASP A 20 -14.24 -11.38 -7.25
C ASP A 20 -13.34 -11.30 -8.49
N LEU A 21 -12.23 -10.55 -8.42
CA LEU A 21 -11.20 -10.57 -9.46
C LEU A 21 -10.58 -11.98 -9.59
N VAL A 22 -10.22 -12.60 -8.46
CA VAL A 22 -9.69 -13.97 -8.42
C VAL A 22 -10.71 -14.99 -8.96
N ARG A 23 -11.99 -14.84 -8.61
CA ARG A 23 -13.08 -15.69 -9.11
C ARG A 23 -13.36 -15.48 -10.59
N GLY A 24 -13.26 -14.25 -11.09
CA GLY A 24 -13.42 -13.89 -12.49
C GLY A 24 -12.31 -14.50 -13.36
N ILE A 25 -11.06 -14.37 -12.92
CA ILE A 25 -9.88 -14.98 -13.58
C ILE A 25 -10.03 -16.50 -13.62
N ARG A 26 -10.39 -17.13 -12.50
CA ARG A 26 -10.58 -18.59 -12.42
C ARG A 26 -11.75 -19.11 -13.26
N LYS A 27 -12.79 -18.29 -13.52
CA LYS A 27 -13.93 -18.64 -14.38
C LYS A 27 -13.62 -18.51 -15.88
N HIS A 28 -12.67 -17.66 -16.26
CA HIS A 28 -12.35 -17.36 -17.65
C HIS A 28 -10.93 -17.81 -18.04
N GLY A 29 -10.61 -19.10 -17.88
CA GLY A 29 -9.27 -19.65 -18.16
C GLY A 29 -8.79 -19.62 -19.63
N VAL A 30 -9.51 -18.99 -20.56
CA VAL A 30 -9.15 -18.91 -22.00
C VAL A 30 -8.98 -17.46 -22.48
N ASP A 31 -9.55 -16.46 -21.79
CA ASP A 31 -9.49 -15.04 -22.16
C ASP A 31 -8.96 -14.16 -21.00
N GLU A 32 -8.15 -14.76 -20.09
CA GLU A 32 -7.60 -14.08 -18.90
C GLU A 32 -6.90 -12.78 -19.25
N ALA A 33 -6.13 -12.75 -20.35
CA ALA A 33 -5.40 -11.57 -20.78
C ALA A 33 -6.31 -10.38 -21.16
N LYS A 34 -7.45 -10.63 -21.84
CA LYS A 34 -8.41 -9.54 -22.16
C LYS A 34 -9.14 -9.08 -20.91
N TYR A 35 -9.52 -10.00 -20.03
CA TYR A 35 -10.19 -9.65 -18.78
C TYR A 35 -9.28 -8.82 -17.87
N ILE A 36 -8.00 -9.19 -17.73
CA ILE A 36 -7.01 -8.42 -16.99
C ILE A 36 -6.82 -7.03 -17.62
N GLY A 37 -6.81 -6.92 -18.95
CA GLY A 37 -6.78 -5.64 -19.65
C GLY A 37 -7.97 -4.73 -19.30
N GLN A 38 -9.19 -5.27 -19.26
CA GLN A 38 -10.39 -4.53 -18.83
C GLN A 38 -10.30 -4.10 -17.36
N CYS A 39 -9.87 -5.01 -16.47
CA CYS A 39 -9.70 -4.69 -15.06
C CYS A 39 -8.62 -3.62 -14.83
N LEU A 40 -7.54 -3.63 -15.62
CA LEU A 40 -6.51 -2.58 -15.57
C LEU A 40 -7.07 -1.21 -15.97
N ASP A 41 -7.95 -1.15 -16.98
CA ASP A 41 -8.59 0.11 -17.38
C ASP A 41 -9.56 0.62 -16.30
N GLU A 42 -10.35 -0.28 -15.70
CA GLU A 42 -11.18 0.04 -14.54
C GLU A 42 -10.36 0.57 -13.36
N ILE A 43 -9.25 -0.07 -13.02
CA ILE A 43 -8.34 0.37 -11.95
C ILE A 43 -7.77 1.76 -12.27
N LYS A 44 -7.36 2.02 -13.52
CA LYS A 44 -6.89 3.36 -13.95
C LYS A 44 -7.95 4.43 -13.77
N ASN A 45 -9.22 4.11 -14.01
CA ASN A 45 -10.32 5.04 -13.77
C ASN A 45 -10.63 5.20 -12.27
N GLU A 46 -10.60 4.13 -11.49
CA GLU A 46 -10.76 4.17 -10.02
C GLU A 46 -9.64 4.98 -9.33
N LEU A 47 -8.42 4.95 -9.86
CA LEU A 47 -7.28 5.71 -9.33
C LEU A 47 -7.39 7.23 -9.56
N LYS A 48 -8.19 7.68 -10.55
CA LYS A 48 -8.47 9.11 -10.78
C LYS A 48 -9.48 9.69 -9.80
N ASP A 49 -10.21 8.85 -9.05
CA ASP A 49 -11.18 9.30 -8.06
C ASP A 49 -10.49 10.01 -6.88
N SER A 50 -11.13 10.99 -6.26
CA SER A 50 -10.57 11.73 -5.11
C SER A 50 -10.62 10.95 -3.78
N SER A 51 -11.33 9.81 -3.74
CA SER A 51 -11.60 9.06 -2.52
C SER A 51 -10.47 8.07 -2.21
N PHE A 52 -9.75 8.28 -1.09
CA PHE A 52 -8.72 7.34 -0.60
C PHE A 52 -9.20 5.90 -0.44
N SER A 53 -10.48 5.69 -0.12
CA SER A 53 -11.06 4.35 0.00
C SER A 53 -11.12 3.60 -1.34
N VAL A 54 -11.44 4.32 -2.42
CA VAL A 54 -11.50 3.75 -3.77
C VAL A 54 -10.08 3.49 -4.26
N LYS A 55 -9.17 4.45 -4.07
CA LYS A 55 -7.75 4.29 -4.42
C LYS A 55 -7.10 3.09 -3.71
N ALA A 56 -7.33 2.93 -2.41
CA ALA A 56 -6.76 1.81 -1.66
C ALA A 56 -7.28 0.45 -2.15
N ASN A 57 -8.56 0.35 -2.52
CA ASN A 57 -9.09 -0.88 -3.10
C ASN A 57 -8.53 -1.14 -4.50
N ALA A 58 -8.42 -0.09 -5.34
CA ALA A 58 -7.82 -0.16 -6.66
C ALA A 58 -6.35 -0.63 -6.61
N ILE A 59 -5.57 -0.10 -5.66
CA ILE A 59 -4.19 -0.53 -5.42
C ILE A 59 -4.13 -2.00 -4.97
N SER A 60 -5.06 -2.44 -4.12
CA SER A 60 -5.11 -3.85 -3.68
C SER A 60 -5.37 -4.81 -4.85
N LYS A 61 -6.25 -4.43 -5.79
CA LYS A 61 -6.48 -5.17 -7.04
C LYS A 61 -5.24 -5.14 -7.94
N LEU A 62 -4.60 -3.98 -8.04
CA LEU A 62 -3.40 -3.81 -8.85
C LEU A 62 -2.24 -4.67 -8.34
N LEU A 63 -2.08 -4.78 -7.02
CA LEU A 63 -1.09 -5.64 -6.38
C LEU A 63 -1.26 -7.10 -6.78
N TYR A 64 -2.51 -7.57 -6.88
CA TYR A 64 -2.80 -8.90 -7.37
C TYR A 64 -2.36 -9.09 -8.83
N ILE A 65 -2.60 -8.09 -9.69
CA ILE A 65 -2.19 -8.12 -11.09
C ILE A 65 -0.66 -8.06 -11.21
N GLN A 66 0.02 -7.29 -10.36
CA GLN A 66 1.48 -7.29 -10.25
C GLN A 66 2.02 -8.69 -9.90
N MET A 67 1.37 -9.40 -8.96
CA MET A 67 1.75 -10.78 -8.62
C MET A 67 1.55 -11.78 -9.77
N LEU A 68 0.69 -11.47 -10.74
CA LEU A 68 0.54 -12.25 -11.98
C LEU A 68 1.64 -11.96 -13.02
N GLY A 69 2.54 -10.99 -12.76
CA GLY A 69 3.68 -10.65 -13.63
C GLY A 69 3.42 -9.52 -14.63
N TYR A 70 2.36 -8.74 -14.46
CA TYR A 70 2.11 -7.55 -15.29
C TYR A 70 2.85 -6.32 -14.76
N ASP A 71 3.27 -5.41 -15.65
CA ASP A 71 3.92 -4.17 -15.24
C ASP A 71 2.94 -3.17 -14.60
N THR A 72 3.27 -2.69 -13.40
CA THR A 72 2.50 -1.68 -12.68
C THR A 72 3.30 -0.42 -12.34
N SER A 73 4.42 -0.19 -13.05
CA SER A 73 5.32 0.95 -12.84
C SER A 73 4.61 2.31 -12.90
N TRP A 74 3.52 2.41 -13.66
CA TRP A 74 2.70 3.62 -13.79
C TRP A 74 1.89 4.00 -12.54
N ALA A 75 1.71 3.08 -11.58
CA ALA A 75 0.87 3.31 -10.39
C ALA A 75 1.65 3.68 -9.14
N VAL A 76 2.99 3.69 -9.20
CA VAL A 76 3.89 3.98 -8.08
C VAL A 76 3.54 5.28 -7.37
N PHE A 77 3.19 6.34 -8.11
CA PHE A 77 2.79 7.62 -7.53
C PHE A 77 1.50 7.53 -6.71
N ASN A 78 0.50 6.79 -7.21
CA ASN A 78 -0.76 6.57 -6.48
C ASN A 78 -0.54 5.76 -5.20
N ILE A 79 0.43 4.84 -5.20
CA ILE A 79 0.83 4.09 -4.01
C ILE A 79 1.36 5.04 -2.93
N VAL A 80 2.29 5.94 -3.29
CA VAL A 80 2.83 6.95 -2.35
C VAL A 80 1.74 7.88 -1.83
N GLU A 81 0.80 8.28 -2.69
CA GLU A 81 -0.33 9.10 -2.26
C GLU A 81 -1.19 8.39 -1.19
N VAL A 82 -1.46 7.10 -1.37
CA VAL A 82 -2.22 6.31 -0.38
C VAL A 82 -1.41 6.03 0.89
N MET A 83 -0.09 5.90 0.79
CA MET A 83 0.79 5.86 1.97
C MET A 83 0.68 7.14 2.80
N SER A 84 0.49 8.29 2.16
CA SER A 84 0.34 9.58 2.84
C SER A 84 -0.99 9.76 3.59
N SER A 85 -1.90 8.79 3.52
CA SER A 85 -3.18 8.83 4.23
C SER A 85 -2.99 8.80 5.75
N GLN A 86 -3.78 9.60 6.47
CA GLN A 86 -3.82 9.61 7.93
C GLN A 86 -4.51 8.37 8.53
N LYS A 87 -5.27 7.61 7.73
CA LYS A 87 -5.93 6.38 8.18
C LYS A 87 -5.00 5.18 8.08
N PHE A 88 -4.76 4.51 9.20
CA PHE A 88 -3.92 3.31 9.31
C PHE A 88 -4.30 2.21 8.29
N THR A 89 -5.59 1.96 8.07
CA THR A 89 -6.05 0.93 7.12
C THR A 89 -5.52 1.16 5.70
N PHE A 90 -5.51 2.41 5.24
CA PHE A 90 -5.03 2.76 3.90
C PHE A 90 -3.52 2.81 3.85
N LYS A 91 -2.89 3.36 4.90
CA LYS A 91 -1.44 3.39 5.05
C LYS A 91 -0.84 1.99 4.98
N ARG A 92 -1.44 1.01 5.68
CA ARG A 92 -1.03 -0.40 5.64
C ARG A 92 -1.07 -1.01 4.24
N ILE A 93 -2.11 -0.73 3.46
CA ILE A 93 -2.21 -1.17 2.06
C ILE A 93 -1.14 -0.49 1.20
N GLY A 94 -0.91 0.81 1.42
CA GLY A 94 0.14 1.58 0.73
C GLY A 94 1.54 1.02 0.97
N TYR A 95 1.93 0.78 2.24
CA TYR A 95 3.23 0.20 2.58
C TYR A 95 3.40 -1.23 2.04
N LEU A 96 2.33 -2.03 2.01
CA LEU A 96 2.35 -3.36 1.38
C LEU A 96 2.53 -3.27 -0.14
N ALA A 97 1.86 -2.32 -0.79
CA ALA A 97 2.01 -2.12 -2.23
C ALA A 97 3.40 -1.57 -2.59
N ALA A 98 3.94 -0.68 -1.75
CA ALA A 98 5.31 -0.18 -1.88
C ALA A 98 6.34 -1.30 -1.75
N SER A 99 6.19 -2.21 -0.78
CA SER A 99 7.13 -3.32 -0.62
C SER A 99 7.18 -4.30 -1.79
N GLN A 100 6.13 -4.37 -2.61
CA GLN A 100 6.12 -5.21 -3.82
C GLN A 100 6.47 -4.44 -5.11
N SER A 101 6.16 -3.15 -5.17
CA SER A 101 6.28 -2.37 -6.41
C SER A 101 7.55 -1.53 -6.48
N PHE A 102 8.12 -1.15 -5.32
CA PHE A 102 9.28 -0.27 -5.29
C PHE A 102 10.55 -1.07 -5.58
N HIS A 103 11.31 -0.58 -6.55
CA HIS A 103 12.62 -1.12 -6.92
C HIS A 103 13.68 -0.05 -6.69
N SER A 104 14.95 -0.45 -6.61
CA SER A 104 16.07 0.43 -6.25
C SER A 104 16.27 1.64 -7.17
N GLY A 105 15.67 1.65 -8.38
CA GLY A 105 15.73 2.75 -9.34
C GLY A 105 14.51 3.67 -9.37
N THR A 106 13.60 3.59 -8.39
CA THR A 106 12.39 4.42 -8.36
C THR A 106 12.67 5.77 -7.69
N ASP A 107 12.78 6.87 -8.46
CA ASP A 107 12.99 8.24 -7.93
C ASP A 107 11.94 8.67 -6.89
N VAL A 108 10.76 8.05 -6.91
CA VAL A 108 9.66 8.32 -5.98
C VAL A 108 10.01 7.92 -4.53
N LEU A 109 11.04 7.08 -4.31
CA LEU A 109 11.55 6.76 -2.96
C LEU A 109 12.01 8.02 -2.21
N MET A 110 12.64 8.98 -2.92
CA MET A 110 13.09 10.23 -2.29
C MET A 110 11.91 11.06 -1.78
N LEU A 111 10.80 11.11 -2.52
CA LEU A 111 9.58 11.80 -2.06
C LEU A 111 8.98 11.07 -0.85
N ALA A 112 8.99 9.74 -0.87
CA ALA A 112 8.49 8.93 0.23
C ALA A 112 9.38 9.00 1.48
N THR A 113 10.66 9.37 1.37
CA THR A 113 11.60 9.44 2.51
C THR A 113 11.10 10.35 3.62
N ASN A 114 10.61 11.55 3.27
CA ASN A 114 10.05 12.49 4.24
C ASN A 114 8.75 11.97 4.88
N LEU A 115 7.93 11.25 4.11
CA LEU A 115 6.72 10.62 4.61
C LEU A 115 7.07 9.51 5.63
N ILE A 116 7.99 8.63 5.25
CA ILE A 116 8.47 7.51 6.07
C ILE A 116 9.08 8.04 7.37
N ARG A 117 9.92 9.08 7.30
CA ARG A 117 10.49 9.73 8.48
C ARG A 117 9.41 10.23 9.44
N LYS A 118 8.35 10.86 8.90
CA LYS A 118 7.21 11.32 9.69
C LYS A 118 6.42 10.17 10.32
N ASP A 119 6.25 9.06 9.60
CA ASP A 119 5.56 7.87 10.12
C ASP A 119 6.39 7.14 11.19
N LEU A 120 7.71 7.07 11.04
CA LEU A 120 8.64 6.51 12.04
C LEU A 120 8.65 7.34 13.32
N MET A 121 8.60 8.67 13.21
CA MET A 121 8.55 9.59 14.35
C MET A 121 7.13 9.80 14.92
N SER A 122 6.14 9.05 14.41
CA SER A 122 4.76 9.13 14.92
C SER A 122 4.67 8.58 16.35
N CYS A 123 3.84 9.20 17.18
CA CYS A 123 3.55 8.70 18.53
C CYS A 123 2.85 7.32 18.53
N ASN A 124 2.30 6.91 17.39
CA ASN A 124 1.59 5.65 17.24
C ASN A 124 2.55 4.53 16.80
N LEU A 125 2.76 3.55 17.69
CA LEU A 125 3.63 2.39 17.44
C LEU A 125 3.21 1.59 16.19
N TYR A 126 1.91 1.57 15.85
CA TYR A 126 1.44 0.86 14.66
C TYR A 126 1.88 1.55 13.36
N ASP A 127 1.89 2.88 13.33
CA ASP A 127 2.38 3.65 12.17
C ASP A 127 3.90 3.50 12.03
N ALA A 128 4.64 3.57 13.13
CA ALA A 128 6.09 3.36 13.12
C ALA A 128 6.46 1.92 12.74
N GLY A 129 5.72 0.92 13.24
CA GLY A 129 5.97 -0.49 12.94
C GLY A 129 5.71 -0.86 11.48
N ILE A 130 4.62 -0.36 10.88
CA ILE A 130 4.34 -0.63 9.46
C ILE A 130 5.34 0.10 8.55
N ALA A 131 5.76 1.31 8.92
CA ALA A 131 6.78 2.05 8.19
C ALA A 131 8.12 1.31 8.23
N LEU A 132 8.55 0.86 9.42
CA LEU A 132 9.79 0.10 9.59
C LEU A 132 9.77 -1.21 8.81
N SER A 133 8.67 -1.97 8.88
CA SER A 133 8.51 -3.21 8.12
C SER A 133 8.49 -2.98 6.62
N GLY A 134 7.88 -1.88 6.15
CA GLY A 134 7.88 -1.53 4.73
C GLY A 134 9.28 -1.17 4.25
N VAL A 135 9.95 -0.25 4.93
CA VAL A 135 11.31 0.21 4.60
C VAL A 135 12.27 -0.97 4.52
N ALA A 136 12.20 -1.92 5.46
CA ALA A 136 13.06 -3.10 5.45
C ALA A 136 12.99 -3.91 4.13
N CYS A 137 11.89 -3.85 3.39
CA CYS A 137 11.74 -4.56 2.12
C CYS A 137 12.35 -3.84 0.90
N PHE A 138 12.44 -2.51 0.92
CA PHE A 138 12.87 -1.71 -0.25
C PHE A 138 13.95 -0.68 0.06
N ILE A 139 14.69 -0.88 1.17
CA ILE A 139 15.75 0.02 1.58
C ILE A 139 16.88 0.08 0.54
N ASN A 140 17.30 1.29 0.19
CA ASN A 140 18.48 1.55 -0.65
C ASN A 140 19.55 2.26 0.22
N PRO A 141 20.83 2.29 -0.18
CA PRO A 141 21.90 2.86 0.65
C PRO A 141 21.70 4.36 0.94
N ASP A 142 21.13 5.12 0.01
CA ASP A 142 20.80 6.54 0.20
C ASP A 142 19.74 6.71 1.29
N LEU A 143 18.62 5.96 1.20
CA LEU A 143 17.54 5.96 2.18
C LEU A 143 17.99 5.45 3.55
N ALA A 144 18.88 4.45 3.57
CA ALA A 144 19.46 3.95 4.81
C ALA A 144 20.24 5.04 5.53
N THR A 145 21.02 5.83 4.79
CA THR A 145 21.79 6.95 5.35
C THR A 145 20.86 8.05 5.88
N ASP A 146 19.80 8.35 5.15
CA ASP A 146 18.79 9.35 5.52
C ASP A 146 17.92 8.97 6.74
N LEU A 147 17.63 7.68 6.91
CA LEU A 147 16.76 7.17 7.98
C LEU A 147 17.51 6.57 9.17
N TYR A 148 18.83 6.37 9.08
CA TYR A 148 19.62 5.71 10.12
C TYR A 148 19.45 6.35 11.50
N SER A 149 19.53 7.69 11.58
CA SER A 149 19.37 8.41 12.85
C SER A 149 17.98 8.25 13.46
N ASP A 150 16.94 8.23 12.62
CA ASP A 150 15.55 8.08 13.03
C ASP A 150 15.29 6.64 13.54
N ILE A 151 15.79 5.64 12.81
CA ILE A 151 15.67 4.22 13.19
C ILE A 151 16.43 3.96 14.50
N LEU A 152 17.66 4.47 14.65
CA LEU A 152 18.46 4.30 15.87
C LEU A 152 17.75 4.92 17.11
N SER A 153 17.13 6.09 16.91
CA SER A 153 16.36 6.78 17.95
C SER A 153 15.09 6.04 18.33
N LEU A 154 14.48 5.29 17.38
CA LEU A 154 13.33 4.42 17.65
C LEU A 154 13.73 3.15 18.42
N VAL A 155 14.85 2.54 18.03
CA VAL A 155 15.33 1.25 18.56
C VAL A 155 15.89 1.37 19.98
N SER A 156 16.57 2.47 20.30
CA SER A 156 17.24 2.67 21.60
C SER A 156 16.29 2.66 22.83
N PRO A 157 15.12 3.32 22.80
CA PRO A 157 14.14 3.27 23.90
C PRO A 157 13.10 2.13 23.79
N ASN A 158 12.80 1.58 22.59
CA ASN A 158 11.65 0.67 22.37
C ASN A 158 11.99 -0.81 22.14
N ILE A 159 13.24 -1.24 22.31
CA ILE A 159 13.69 -2.63 22.09
C ILE A 159 12.86 -3.69 22.86
N ARG A 160 12.20 -3.32 23.96
CA ARG A 160 11.30 -4.22 24.70
C ARG A 160 9.94 -4.46 24.03
N THR A 161 9.46 -3.53 23.21
CA THR A 161 8.10 -3.58 22.65
C THR A 161 8.08 -4.15 21.23
N ILE A 162 9.13 -3.91 20.44
CA ILE A 162 9.21 -4.35 19.04
C ILE A 162 9.49 -5.86 18.92
N CYS A 163 10.33 -6.44 19.80
CA CYS A 163 10.57 -7.89 19.82
C CYS A 163 9.32 -8.74 20.11
N SER A 164 8.28 -8.17 20.74
CA SER A 164 7.04 -8.91 21.02
C SER A 164 6.04 -8.93 19.85
N LEU A 165 6.27 -8.15 18.79
CA LEU A 165 5.36 -8.06 17.63
C LEU A 165 5.87 -8.84 16.40
N VAL A 166 7.11 -9.34 16.45
CA VAL A 166 7.77 -10.04 15.32
C VAL A 166 7.94 -11.54 15.59
N VAL A 167 7.49 -12.04 16.75
CA VAL A 167 7.43 -13.48 17.07
C VAL A 167 5.98 -13.92 17.22
#